data_AF-A0A2U3BW32-F1
#
_entry.id   AF-A0A2U3BW32-F1
#
_cell.length_a   1.000
_cell.length_b   1.000
_cell.length_c   1.000
_cell.angle_alpha   90.00
_cell.angle_beta   90.00
_cell.angle_gamma   90.00
#
_symmetry.space_group_name_H-M   'P 1'
#
loop_
_entity.id
_entity.type
_entity.pdbx_description
1 polymer ?
#
loop_
_entity_poly.entity_id
_entity_poly.type
_entity_poly.pdbx_seq_one_letter_code
_entity_poly.pdbx_strand_id
1 'polypeptide(L)' 'LTGDLTVVTAALRDGRAEVSVRRAGADDWHALAGSPFPVPPEGIETLHAVVVAAIAAGAP' A
#
# COMPACT_ATOMS: atom_id res chain seq x y z
N LEU A 1 -8.43 2.99 -10.52
CA LEU A 1 -9.33 3.47 -9.44
C LEU A 1 -9.13 4.97 -9.29
N THR A 2 -10.14 5.81 -9.53
CA THR A 2 -10.07 7.27 -9.29
C THR A 2 -10.91 7.65 -8.08
N GLY A 3 -10.36 8.47 -7.17
CA GLY A 3 -10.98 8.91 -5.92
C GLY A 3 -9.95 9.02 -4.77
N ASP A 4 -10.36 9.62 -3.65
CA ASP A 4 -9.52 9.70 -2.45
C ASP A 4 -9.34 8.32 -1.83
N LEU A 5 -8.08 7.88 -1.70
CA LEU A 5 -7.70 6.60 -1.12
C LEU A 5 -6.81 6.86 0.10
N THR A 6 -7.14 6.20 1.21
CA THR A 6 -6.23 6.06 2.35
C THR A 6 -5.40 4.80 2.13
N VAL A 7 -4.08 4.94 2.18
CA VAL A 7 -3.13 3.81 2.06
C VAL A 7 -2.43 3.63 3.40
N VAL A 8 -2.40 2.40 3.89
CA VAL A 8 -1.67 2.01 5.10
C VAL A 8 -0.67 0.93 4.73
N THR A 9 0.57 1.11 5.17
CA THR A 9 1.64 0.13 5.00
C THR A 9 2.13 -0.29 6.39
N ALA A 10 2.01 -1.58 6.70
CA ALA A 10 2.35 -2.14 8.00
C ALA A 10 3.48 -3.16 7.87
N ALA A 11 4.56 -2.98 8.64
CA ALA A 11 5.68 -3.92 8.67
C ALA A 11 5.25 -5.26 9.30
N LEU A 12 5.64 -6.35 8.64
CA LEU A 12 5.54 -7.70 9.16
C LEU A 12 6.90 -8.14 9.74
N ARG A 13 6.88 -9.18 10.58
CA ARG A 13 8.07 -9.66 11.30
C ARG A 13 9.12 -10.34 10.40
N ASP A 14 8.78 -10.62 9.15
CA ASP A 14 9.56 -11.39 8.20
C ASP A 14 10.25 -10.53 7.12
N GLY A 15 10.37 -9.22 7.37
CA GLY A 15 10.95 -8.29 6.40
C GLY A 15 10.02 -7.98 5.21
N ARG A 16 8.74 -8.32 5.32
CA ARG A 16 7.70 -7.90 4.38
C ARG A 16 6.83 -6.82 4.99
N ALA A 17 6.00 -6.19 4.18
CA ALA A 17 4.97 -5.28 4.64
C ALA A 17 3.65 -5.56 3.94
N GLU A 18 2.58 -5.52 4.71
CA GLU A 18 1.23 -5.55 4.18
C GLU A 18 0.81 -4.13 3.77
N VAL A 19 0.21 -4.01 2.59
CA VAL A 19 -0.37 -2.76 2.13
C VAL A 19 -1.88 -2.92 2.00
N SER A 20 -2.60 -2.04 2.69
CA SER A 20 -4.06 -1.99 2.68
C SER A 20 -4.53 -0.63 2.22
N VAL A 21 -5.57 -0.63 1.40
CA VAL A 21 -6.20 0.56 0.83
C VAL A 21 -7.66 0.63 1.24
N ARG A 22 -8.12 1.84 1.49
CA ARG A 22 -9.53 2.13 1.76
C ARG A 22 -9.95 3.35 0.97
N ARG A 23 -11.13 3.29 0.38
CA ARG A 23 -11.73 4.45 -0.29
C ARG A 23 -12.36 5.40 0.72
N ALA A 24 -12.26 6.69 0.49
CA ALA A 24 -13.02 7.68 1.25
C ALA A 24 -14.54 7.35 1.18
N GLY A 25 -15.18 7.27 2.35
CA GLY A 25 -16.59 6.91 2.47
C GLY A 25 -16.89 5.40 2.46
N ALA A 26 -15.88 4.54 2.31
CA ALA A 26 -16.00 3.11 2.56
C ALA A 26 -15.51 2.77 3.98
N ASP A 27 -16.17 1.81 4.63
CA ASP A 27 -15.77 1.31 5.94
C ASP A 27 -14.71 0.20 5.83
N ASP A 28 -14.72 -0.54 4.73
CA ASP A 28 -13.86 -1.71 4.54
C ASP A 28 -12.47 -1.38 4.02
N TRP A 29 -11.48 -2.04 4.60
CA TRP A 29 -10.11 -2.06 4.10
C TRP A 29 -9.91 -3.25 3.17
N HIS A 30 -9.16 -3.03 2.09
CA HIS A 30 -8.80 -4.07 1.13
C HIS A 30 -7.28 -4.17 1.03
N ALA A 31 -6.74 -5.39 1.07
CA ALA A 31 -5.34 -5.61 0.77
C ALA A 31 -5.05 -5.23 -0.70
N LEU A 32 -3.94 -4.55 -0.94
CA LEU A 32 -3.47 -4.27 -2.29
C LEU A 32 -3.06 -5.57 -2.98
N ALA A 33 -3.40 -5.73 -4.26
CA ALA A 33 -3.01 -6.89 -5.04
C ALA A 33 -1.48 -7.07 -5.01
N GLY A 34 -1.02 -8.29 -4.71
CA GLY A 34 0.41 -8.60 -4.55
C GLY A 34 0.98 -8.39 -3.15
N SER A 35 0.23 -7.78 -2.23
CA SER A 35 0.57 -7.74 -0.81
C SER A 35 0.56 -9.15 -0.21
N PRO A 36 1.49 -9.50 0.70
CA PRO A 36 2.55 -8.65 1.26
C PRO A 36 3.79 -8.52 0.37
N PHE A 37 4.40 -7.34 0.37
CA PHE A 37 5.59 -7.00 -0.43
C PHE A 37 6.88 -7.09 0.39
N PRO A 38 8.04 -7.41 -0.22
CA PRO A 38 9.33 -7.29 0.46
C PRO A 38 9.62 -5.83 0.80
N VAL A 39 10.11 -5.58 2.02
CA VAL A 39 10.60 -4.25 2.43
C VAL A 39 11.96 -4.03 1.77
N PRO A 40 12.12 -2.98 0.95
CA PRO A 40 13.40 -2.68 0.32
C PRO A 40 14.43 -2.25 1.38
N PRO A 41 15.74 -2.36 1.10
CA PRO A 41 16.78 -2.00 2.07
C PRO A 41 16.71 -0.53 2.52
N GLU A 42 16.14 0.35 1.70
CA GLU A 42 15.84 1.75 2.01
C GLU A 42 14.68 1.93 3.00
N GLY A 43 14.00 0.85 3.37
CA GLY A 43 13.00 0.82 4.45
C GLY A 43 11.55 0.89 3.98
N ILE A 44 10.64 0.77 4.96
CA ILE A 44 9.18 0.70 4.73
C ILE A 44 8.60 2.01 4.18
N GLU A 45 9.20 3.16 4.49
CA GLU A 45 8.77 4.46 3.96
C GLU A 45 8.98 4.53 2.44
N THR A 46 10.10 3.98 1.94
CA THR A 46 10.38 3.88 0.51
C THR A 46 9.36 2.99 -0.19
N LEU A 47 9.04 1.84 0.40
CA LEU A 47 7.96 0.98 -0.10
C LEU A 47 6.62 1.72 -0.16
N HIS A 48 6.27 2.42 0.91
CA HIS A 48 5.03 3.20 0.99
C HIS A 48 4.96 4.25 -0.12
N ALA A 49 6.02 5.02 -0.32
CA ALA A 49 6.08 6.05 -1.36
C ALA A 49 5.94 5.46 -2.78
N VAL A 50 6.62 4.33 -3.07
CA VAL A 50 6.51 3.64 -4.36
C VAL A 50 5.08 3.16 -4.61
N VAL A 51 4.43 2.59 -3.60
CA VAL A 51 3.05 2.11 -3.72
C VAL A 51 2.06 3.26 -3.93
N VAL A 52 2.19 4.35 -3.16
CA VAL A 52 1.36 5.55 -3.34
C VAL A 52 1.54 6.13 -4.74
N ALA A 53 2.77 6.22 -5.25
CA ALA A 53 3.04 6.69 -6.59
C ALA A 53 2.44 5.77 -7.67
N ALA A 54 2.53 4.45 -7.51
CA ALA A 54 1.95 3.49 -8.44
C ALA A 54 0.41 3.59 -8.49
N ILE A 55 -0.24 3.71 -7.32
CA ILE A 55 -1.69 3.90 -7.22
C ILE A 55 -2.09 5.23 -7.88
N ALA A 56 -1.35 6.32 -7.62
CA ALA A 56 -1.62 7.63 -8.20
C ALA A 56 -1.43 7.65 -9.73
N ALA A 57 -0.49 6.86 -10.26
CA ALA A 57 -0.29 6.68 -11.69
C ALA A 57 -1.37 5.81 -12.36
N GLY A 58 -2.31 5.26 -11.58
CA GLY A 58 -3.39 4.42 -12.09
C GLY A 58 -2.95 2.99 -12.42
N ALA A 59 -1.87 2.50 -11.82
CA ALA A 59 -1.48 1.10 -11.94
C ALA A 59 -2.67 0.19 -11.52
N PRO A 60 -2.95 -0.88 -12.29
CA PRO A 60 -4.11 -1.76 -12.08
C PRO A 60 -4.04 -2.56 -10.78
#